data_AF-A0A956XYJ6-F1
#
_entry.id   AF-A0A956XYJ6-F1
#
_cell.length_a   1.000
_cell.length_b   1.000
_cell.length_c   1.000
_cell.angle_alpha   90.00
_cell.angle_beta   90.00
_cell.angle_gamma   90.00
#
_symmetry.space_group_name_H-M   'P 1'
#
loop_
_entity.id
_entity.type
_entity.pdbx_description
1 polymer ?
#
loop_
_entity_poly.entity_id
_entity_poly.type
_entity_poly.pdbx_seq_one_letter_code
_entity_poly.pdbx_strand_id
1 'polypeptide(L)' 'MTQEDTFAFIIHPIQIKKDVARKFPILGKILPEPVINYASRFFPPLYISEITGIQSQDTGKAVRGWFLAVPYTPPTMMAL' A
#
# COMPACT_ATOMS: atom_id res chain seq x y z
N MET A 1 -18.09 -25.06 -3.87
CA MET A 1 -17.52 -23.71 -4.04
C MET A 1 -16.12 -23.89 -4.55
N THR A 2 -15.85 -23.51 -5.80
CA THR A 2 -14.48 -23.45 -6.32
C THR A 2 -13.72 -22.44 -5.48
N GLN A 3 -12.64 -22.87 -4.83
CA GLN A 3 -11.78 -22.00 -4.05
C GLN A 3 -11.16 -20.98 -5.01
N GLU A 4 -11.53 -19.70 -4.88
CA GLU A 4 -10.88 -18.63 -5.65
C GLU A 4 -9.48 -18.40 -5.10
N ASP A 5 -8.48 -18.49 -5.99
CA ASP A 5 -7.10 -18.16 -5.65
C ASP A 5 -7.01 -16.68 -5.26
N THR A 6 -6.19 -16.41 -4.25
CA THR A 6 -6.04 -15.07 -3.68
C THR A 6 -4.61 -14.55 -3.79
N PHE A 7 -4.49 -13.23 -3.90
CA PHE A 7 -3.20 -12.54 -3.90
C PHE A 7 -3.28 -11.18 -3.19
N ALA A 8 -2.13 -10.54 -2.95
CA ALA A 8 -2.10 -9.18 -2.44
C ALA A 8 -0.93 -8.41 -3.03
N PHE A 9 -1.13 -7.12 -3.29
CA PHE A 9 -0.08 -6.16 -3.55
C PHE A 9 0.21 -5.36 -2.28
N ILE A 10 1.42 -5.54 -1.76
CA ILE A 10 1.94 -4.71 -0.67
C ILE A 10 2.68 -3.54 -1.30
N ILE A 11 2.20 -2.32 -1.04
CA ILE A 11 2.72 -1.10 -1.64
C ILE A 11 3.38 -0.21 -0.60
N HIS A 12 4.48 0.41 -1.00
CA HIS A 12 5.25 1.33 -0.20
C HIS A 12 5.24 2.72 -0.85
N PRO A 13 5.10 3.80 -0.06
CA PRO A 13 5.17 5.16 -0.59
C PRO A 13 6.59 5.46 -1.09
N ILE A 14 6.70 6.00 -2.31
CA ILE A 14 7.98 6.41 -2.89
C ILE A 14 8.29 7.85 -2.47
N GLN A 15 7.29 8.74 -2.58
CA GLN A 15 7.39 10.13 -2.18
C GLN A 15 6.52 10.36 -0.96
N ILE A 16 7.08 10.19 0.24
CA ILE A 16 6.31 10.09 1.48
C ILE A 16 5.31 11.23 1.70
N LYS A 17 5.70 12.49 1.45
CA LYS A 17 4.78 13.63 1.59
C LYS A 17 3.61 13.57 0.62
N LYS A 18 3.90 13.30 -0.66
CA LYS A 18 2.88 13.26 -1.73
C LYS A 18 1.94 12.07 -1.54
N ASP A 19 2.49 10.91 -1.22
CA ASP A 19 1.71 9.68 -1.08
C ASP A 19 0.89 9.67 0.21
N VAL A 20 1.41 10.18 1.33
CA VAL A 20 0.64 10.38 2.56
C VAL A 20 -0.47 11.41 2.35
N ALA A 21 -0.20 12.52 1.65
CA ALA A 21 -1.20 13.55 1.40
C ALA A 21 -2.41 13.05 0.57
N ARG A 22 -2.26 12.01 -0.25
CA ARG A 22 -3.38 11.40 -0.99
C ARG A 22 -4.42 10.76 -0.07
N LYS A 23 -3.99 10.20 1.06
CA LYS A 23 -4.87 9.53 2.04
C LYS A 23 -5.17 10.41 3.26
N PHE A 24 -4.18 11.17 3.70
CA PHE A 24 -4.22 12.06 4.86
C PHE A 24 -3.73 13.47 4.46
N PRO A 25 -4.56 14.27 3.77
CA PRO A 25 -4.14 15.55 3.20
C PRO A 25 -3.56 16.52 4.22
N ILE A 26 -4.13 16.56 5.43
CA ILE A 26 -3.69 17.44 6.51
C ILE A 26 -2.31 17.00 7.02
N LEU A 27 -2.13 15.71 7.30
CA LEU A 27 -0.87 15.17 7.82
C LEU A 27 0.27 15.34 6.81
N GLY A 28 0.03 15.02 5.54
CA GLY A 28 1.05 15.16 4.48
C GLY A 28 1.42 16.63 4.18
N LYS A 29 0.53 17.58 4.47
CA LYS A 29 0.78 19.02 4.26
C LYS A 29 1.49 19.68 5.44
N ILE A 30 1.12 19.34 6.67
CA ILE A 30 1.60 20.03 7.88
C ILE A 30 2.89 19.41 8.42
N LEU A 31 3.03 18.09 8.38
CA LEU A 31 4.16 17.43 9.03
C LEU A 31 5.45 17.57 8.19
N PRO A 32 6.60 17.86 8.84
CA PRO A 32 7.90 17.77 8.20
C PRO A 32 8.20 16.35 7.73
N GLU A 33 8.93 16.22 6.63
CA GLU A 33 9.25 14.92 6.03
C GLU A 33 9.98 13.94 6.96
N PRO A 34 10.97 14.36 7.79
CA PRO A 34 11.60 13.46 8.76
C PRO A 34 10.63 12.92 9.80
N VAL A 35 9.65 13.73 10.23
CA VAL A 35 8.62 13.32 11.19
C VAL A 35 7.68 12.30 10.56
N ILE A 36 7.27 12.51 9.31
CA ILE A 36 6.45 11.54 8.58
C ILE A 36 7.22 10.23 8.42
N ASN A 37 8.47 10.28 7.95
CA ASN A 37 9.32 9.08 7.82
C ASN A 37 9.46 8.32 9.15
N TYR A 38 9.71 9.03 10.26
CA TYR A 38 9.81 8.41 11.57
C TYR A 38 8.48 7.75 12.02
N ALA A 39 7.37 8.48 11.93
CA ALA A 39 6.05 7.97 12.32
C ALA A 39 5.62 6.78 11.45
N SER A 40 5.92 6.83 10.15
CA SER A 40 5.63 5.79 9.17
C SER A 40 6.26 4.44 9.53
N ARG A 41 7.43 4.40 10.20
CA ARG A 41 8.07 3.16 10.67
C ARG A 41 7.21 2.32 11.61
N PHE A 42 6.32 2.97 12.35
CA PHE A 42 5.46 2.33 13.36
C PHE A 42 3.98 2.35 12.96
N PHE A 43 3.68 2.91 11.80
CA PHE A 43 2.31 3.06 11.35
C PHE A 43 1.79 1.73 10.79
N PRO A 44 0.59 1.27 11.20
CA PRO A 44 0.10 -0.05 10.83
C PRO A 44 -0.14 -0.18 9.31
N PRO A 45 -0.09 -1.40 8.75
CA PRO A 45 -0.54 -1.66 7.40
C PRO A 45 -1.96 -1.15 7.18
N LEU A 46 -2.17 -0.48 6.05
CA LEU A 46 -3.46 0.10 5.67
C LEU A 46 -4.12 -0.72 4.58
N TYR A 47 -5.36 -1.14 4.82
CA TYR A 47 -6.23 -1.59 3.77
C TYR A 47 -6.56 -0.43 2.82
N ILE A 48 -6.33 -0.62 1.52
CA ILE A 48 -6.63 0.38 0.50
C ILE A 48 -7.90 0.00 -0.25
N SER A 49 -7.91 -1.15 -0.90
CA SER A 49 -9.06 -1.65 -1.65
C SER A 49 -8.93 -3.14 -1.96
N GLU A 50 -10.07 -3.75 -2.27
CA GLU A 50 -10.15 -5.06 -2.89
C GLU A 50 -9.98 -4.94 -4.42
N ILE A 51 -9.45 -6.00 -5.01
CA ILE A 51 -9.24 -6.17 -6.45
C ILE A 51 -10.15 -7.30 -6.89
N THR A 52 -11.12 -6.97 -7.74
CA THR A 52 -12.15 -7.89 -8.24
C THR A 52 -12.14 -7.93 -9.77
N GLY A 53 -12.82 -8.92 -10.34
CA GLY A 53 -13.03 -9.02 -11.78
C GLY A 53 -11.81 -9.47 -12.59
N ILE A 54 -10.80 -10.07 -11.96
CA ILE A 54 -9.65 -10.63 -12.67
C ILE A 54 -9.98 -12.06 -13.12
N GLN A 55 -9.82 -12.30 -14.42
CA GLN A 55 -9.97 -13.62 -15.02
C GLN A 55 -8.86 -13.89 -16.03
N SER A 56 -8.23 -15.07 -15.93
CA SER A 56 -7.28 -15.55 -16.92
C SER A 56 -8.00 -15.86 -18.23
N GLN A 57 -7.52 -15.27 -19.33
CA GLN A 57 -8.06 -15.53 -20.67
C GLN A 57 -7.79 -16.96 -21.14
N ASP A 58 -6.64 -17.53 -20.79
CA ASP A 58 -6.24 -18.88 -21.23
C ASP A 58 -6.91 -19.99 -20.44
N THR A 59 -7.11 -19.79 -19.12
CA THR A 59 -7.58 -20.86 -18.22
C THR A 59 -9.00 -20.64 -17.68
N GLY A 60 -9.57 -19.45 -17.88
CA GLY A 60 -10.85 -19.05 -17.31
C GLY A 60 -10.85 -18.88 -15.78
N LYS A 61 -9.72 -19.10 -15.10
CA LYS A 61 -9.61 -18.98 -13.64
C LYS A 61 -9.82 -17.54 -13.19
N ALA A 62 -10.70 -17.36 -12.22
CA ALA A 62 -10.91 -16.09 -11.54
C ALA A 62 -10.04 -16.01 -10.28
N VAL A 63 -9.54 -14.80 -10.00
CA VAL A 63 -8.78 -14.50 -8.78
C VAL A 63 -9.26 -13.21 -8.16
N ARG A 64 -9.08 -13.07 -6.85
CA ARG A 64 -9.30 -11.81 -6.13
C ARG A 64 -8.07 -11.42 -5.33
N GLY A 65 -7.90 -10.14 -5.07
CA GLY A 65 -6.78 -9.69 -4.26
C GLY A 65 -7.03 -8.39 -3.53
N TRP A 66 -5.99 -7.86 -2.89
CA TRP A 66 -6.07 -6.60 -2.14
C TRP A 66 -4.85 -5.73 -2.36
N PHE A 67 -5.06 -4.42 -2.31
CA PHE A 67 -3.99 -3.44 -2.11
C PHE A 67 -3.84 -3.14 -0.62
N LEU A 68 -2.64 -3.40 -0.10
CA LEU A 68 -2.26 -3.10 1.28
C LEU A 68 -1.09 -2.11 1.25
N ALA A 69 -1.25 -0.94 1.85
CA ALA A 69 -0.16 0.03 1.96
C ALA A 69 0.60 -0.17 3.27
N VAL A 70 1.91 -0.37 3.16
CA VAL A 70 2.82 -0.42 4.31
C VAL A 70 3.72 0.81 4.21
N PRO A 71 3.63 1.76 5.14
CA PRO A 71 4.30 3.05 5.03
C PRO A 71 5.79 2.92 5.39
N TYR A 72 6.56 2.29 4.52
CA TYR A 72 8.01 2.18 4.66
C TYR A 72 8.66 2.78 3.43
N THR A 73 9.47 3.81 3.59
CA THR A 73 9.98 4.59 2.45
C THR A 73 11.34 4.05 2.01
N PRO A 74 11.72 4.20 0.73
CA PRO A 74 13.01 3.74 0.25
C PRO A 74 14.20 4.26 1.09
N PRO A 75 14.28 5.56 1.48
CA PRO A 75 15.36 6.02 2.36
C PRO A 75 15.39 5.29 3.72
N THR A 76 14.23 4.94 4.27
CA THR A 76 14.15 4.21 5.54
C THR A 76 14.61 2.75 5.36
N MET A 77 14.26 2.11 4.25
CA MET A 77 14.72 0.74 3.91
C MET A 77 16.23 0.68 3.74
N MET A 78 16.81 1.68 3.08
CA MET A 78 18.24 1.74 2.77
C MET A 78 19.10 2.11 3.98
N ALA A 79 18.50 2.63 5.06
CA ALA A 79 19.19 3.03 6.29
C ALA A 79 19.23 1.91 7.35
N LEU A 80 18.73 0.72 7.02
CA LEU A 80 18.81 -0.50 7.83
C LEU A 80 19.92 -1.42 7.30
#